data_AF-A0A3M1MYG5-F1
#
_entry.id   AF-A0A3M1MYG5-F1
#
_cell.length_a   1.000
_cell.length_b   1.000
_cell.length_c   1.000
_cell.angle_alpha   90.00
_cell.angle_beta   90.00
_cell.angle_gamma   90.00
#
_symmetry.space_group_name_H-M   'P 1'
#
loop_
_entity.id
_entity.type
_entity.pdbx_description
1 polymer ?
#
loop_
_entity_poly.entity_id
_entity_poly.type
_entity_poly.pdbx_seq_one_letter_code
_entity_poly.pdbx_strand_id
1 'polypeptide(L)'
;MKKLLVVALLIAFAATAAFAADVVTFEAKNGNVTFQHKAHGEKLGCDACHEGTPAKIAIDKKTAHKMCKSCHKAKGVSTSCKTCHKK
;
A
#
# COMPACT_ATOMS: atom_id res chain seq x y z
N MET A 1 35.11 -21.99 -5.98
CA MET A 1 34.76 -20.68 -6.58
C MET A 1 33.37 -20.66 -7.21
N LYS A 2 33.02 -21.58 -8.14
CA LYS A 2 31.67 -21.64 -8.74
C LYS A 2 30.53 -21.90 -7.75
N LYS A 3 30.74 -22.75 -6.74
CA LYS A 3 29.74 -23.02 -5.67
C LYS A 3 29.49 -21.81 -4.74
N LEU A 4 30.49 -20.97 -4.52
CA LEU A 4 30.37 -19.75 -3.69
C LEU A 4 29.60 -18.64 -4.43
N LEU A 5 29.78 -18.52 -5.74
CA LEU A 5 29.03 -17.59 -6.58
C LEU A 5 27.54 -17.97 -6.66
N VAL A 6 27.22 -19.26 -6.76
CA VAL A 6 25.83 -19.75 -6.77
C VAL A 6 25.13 -19.49 -5.43
N VAL A 7 25.83 -19.68 -4.30
CA VAL A 7 25.28 -19.38 -2.97
C VAL A 7 25.06 -17.87 -2.77
N ALA A 8 25.99 -17.03 -3.22
CA ALA A 8 25.85 -15.57 -3.15
C ALA A 8 24.67 -15.05 -4.00
N LEU A 9 24.43 -15.66 -5.17
CA LEU A 9 23.31 -15.29 -6.05
C LEU A 9 21.94 -15.70 -5.46
N LEU A 10 21.88 -16.84 -4.77
CA LEU A 10 20.66 -17.31 -4.08
C LEU A 10 20.30 -16.46 -2.86
N ILE A 11 21.30 -15.97 -2.13
CA ILE A 11 21.10 -15.05 -0.98
C ILE A 11 20.57 -13.68 -1.47
N ALA A 12 21.03 -13.20 -2.64
CA ALA A 12 20.54 -11.96 -3.23
C ALA A 12 19.08 -12.05 -3.70
N PHE A 13 18.61 -13.24 -4.13
CA PHE A 13 17.20 -13.44 -4.52
C PHE A 13 16.26 -13.50 -3.30
N ALA A 14 16.72 -14.03 -2.17
CA ALA A 14 15.96 -14.11 -0.92
C ALA A 14 15.77 -12.74 -0.22
N ALA A 15 16.60 -11.74 -0.55
CA ALA A 15 16.53 -10.40 0.04
C ALA A 15 15.40 -9.51 -0.52
N THR A 16 14.61 -10.00 -1.49
CA THR A 16 13.38 -9.32 -1.94
C THR A 16 12.18 -9.60 -1.04
N ALA A 17 12.42 -10.01 0.21
CA ALA A 17 11.41 -10.06 1.25
C ALA A 17 10.56 -8.79 1.18
N ALA A 18 9.27 -9.00 0.91
CA ALA A 18 8.30 -7.99 0.54
C ALA A 18 8.08 -6.98 1.69
N PHE A 19 8.97 -6.01 1.83
CA PHE A 19 8.72 -4.87 2.68
C PHE A 19 7.62 -4.03 2.04
N ALA A 20 6.52 -3.84 2.78
CA ALA A 20 5.50 -2.90 2.35
C ALA A 20 6.09 -1.48 2.38
N ALA A 21 5.85 -0.71 1.32
CA ALA A 21 6.32 0.67 1.28
C ALA A 21 5.65 1.51 2.37
N ASP A 22 6.41 2.39 3.02
CA ASP A 22 5.87 3.31 4.04
C ASP A 22 4.85 4.30 3.44
N VAL A 23 5.08 4.67 2.17
CA VAL A 23 4.25 5.57 1.40
C VAL A 23 4.01 4.95 0.03
N VAL A 24 2.76 4.99 -0.44
CA VAL A 24 2.35 4.48 -1.75
C VAL A 24 1.71 5.62 -2.54
N THR A 25 2.15 5.84 -3.77
CA THR A 25 1.51 6.79 -4.67
C THR A 25 0.66 6.05 -5.69
N PHE A 26 -0.61 6.41 -5.80
CA PHE A 26 -1.50 5.95 -6.84
C PHE A 26 -1.62 7.03 -7.93
N GLU A 27 -1.07 6.72 -9.11
CA GLU A 27 -1.21 7.55 -10.30
C GLU A 27 -2.69 7.61 -10.73
N ALA A 28 -3.23 8.80 -10.92
CA ALA A 28 -4.60 8.96 -11.37
C ALA A 28 -4.79 10.21 -12.23
N LYS A 29 -5.62 10.10 -13.28
CA LYS A 29 -5.88 11.20 -14.23
C LYS A 29 -6.41 12.48 -13.57
N ASN A 30 -7.04 12.36 -12.40
CA ASN A 30 -7.62 13.47 -11.66
C ASN A 30 -6.71 14.04 -10.56
N GLY A 31 -5.44 13.63 -10.52
CA GLY A 31 -4.45 14.00 -9.51
C GLY A 31 -4.01 12.77 -8.73
N ASN A 32 -2.71 12.67 -8.46
CA ASN A 32 -2.12 11.53 -7.76
C ASN A 32 -2.62 11.49 -6.32
N VAL A 33 -2.73 10.27 -5.78
CA VAL A 33 -3.15 10.04 -4.40
C VAL A 33 -1.97 9.44 -3.65
N THR A 34 -1.47 10.18 -2.67
CA THR A 34 -0.44 9.69 -1.76
C THR A 34 -1.11 9.01 -0.56
N PHE A 35 -0.84 7.73 -0.39
CA PHE A 35 -1.31 6.92 0.73
C PHE A 35 -0.17 6.70 1.72
N GLN A 36 -0.34 7.25 2.93
CA GLN A 36 0.58 7.07 4.05
C GLN A 36 0.35 5.69 4.68
N HIS A 37 0.81 4.62 4.02
CA HIS A 37 0.57 3.23 4.40
C HIS A 37 1.04 2.93 5.83
N LYS A 38 2.26 3.34 6.19
CA LYS A 38 2.80 3.17 7.55
C LYS A 38 1.94 3.84 8.60
N ALA A 39 1.56 5.10 8.37
CA ALA A 39 0.74 5.85 9.32
C ALA A 39 -0.66 5.26 9.50
N HIS A 40 -1.22 4.60 8.47
CA HIS A 40 -2.48 3.86 8.61
C HIS A 40 -2.27 2.57 9.39
N GLY A 41 -1.22 1.80 9.09
CA GLY A 41 -0.89 0.56 9.80
C GLY A 41 -0.64 0.78 11.28
N GLU A 42 0.10 1.84 11.65
CA GLU A 42 0.39 2.19 13.05
C GLU A 42 -0.88 2.61 13.83
N LYS A 43 -1.87 3.19 13.15
CA LYS A 43 -3.09 3.70 13.80
C LYS A 43 -4.25 2.70 13.82
N LEU A 44 -4.33 1.84 12.82
CA LEU A 44 -5.49 0.98 12.56
C LEU A 44 -5.19 -0.51 12.73
N GLY A 45 -3.93 -0.92 12.68
CA GLY A 45 -3.54 -2.32 12.53
C GLY A 45 -3.58 -2.77 11.07
N CYS A 46 -2.88 -3.88 10.78
CA CYS A 46 -2.79 -4.45 9.43
C CYS A 46 -4.11 -5.08 8.97
N ASP A 47 -4.87 -5.62 9.91
CA ASP A 47 -6.16 -6.29 9.73
C ASP A 47 -7.29 -5.36 9.32
N ALA A 48 -7.13 -4.04 9.53
CA ALA A 48 -8.07 -3.03 9.05
C ALA A 48 -8.20 -2.99 7.52
N CYS A 49 -7.18 -3.47 6.78
CA CYS A 49 -7.16 -3.49 5.32
C CYS A 49 -6.83 -4.87 4.73
N HIS A 50 -6.06 -5.70 5.44
CA HIS A 50 -5.62 -7.00 4.97
C HIS A 50 -6.33 -8.12 5.72
N GLU A 51 -6.97 -9.01 4.97
CA GLU A 51 -7.53 -10.24 5.52
C GLU A 51 -6.44 -11.33 5.56
N GLY A 52 -6.03 -11.73 6.76
CA GLY A 52 -4.96 -12.72 6.95
C GLY A 52 -3.58 -12.14 6.71
N THR A 53 -2.70 -12.91 6.06
CA THR A 53 -1.32 -12.49 5.79
C THR A 53 -1.32 -11.29 4.83
N PRO A 54 -0.72 -10.14 5.20
CA PRO A 54 -0.66 -8.97 4.34
C PRO A 54 -0.04 -9.28 2.98
N ALA A 55 -0.80 -8.95 1.93
CA ALA A 55 -0.40 -9.10 0.54
C ALA A 55 -0.79 -7.85 -0.25
N LYS A 56 -0.18 -7.65 -1.42
CA LYS A 56 -0.47 -6.50 -2.28
C LYS A 56 -1.96 -6.49 -2.65
N ILE A 57 -2.67 -5.45 -2.24
CA ILE A 57 -4.06 -5.22 -2.62
C ILE A 57 -4.06 -4.59 -4.01
N ALA A 58 -4.83 -5.18 -4.94
CA ALA A 58 -5.08 -4.55 -6.23
C ALA A 58 -5.95 -3.31 -6.02
N ILE A 59 -5.37 -2.13 -6.25
CA ILE A 59 -6.07 -0.86 -6.12
C ILE A 59 -6.42 -0.34 -7.52
N ASP A 60 -7.70 -0.19 -7.76
CA ASP A 60 -8.25 0.52 -8.92
C ASP A 60 -9.23 1.62 -8.45
N LYS A 61 -9.82 2.34 -9.41
CA LYS A 61 -10.81 3.37 -9.10
C LYS A 61 -11.95 2.85 -8.23
N LYS A 62 -12.49 1.66 -8.48
CA LYS A 62 -13.66 1.15 -7.77
C LYS A 62 -13.29 0.73 -6.36
N THR A 63 -12.18 0.02 -6.21
CA THR A 63 -11.68 -0.52 -4.96
C THR A 63 -11.20 0.59 -4.03
N ALA A 64 -10.49 1.61 -4.55
CA ALA A 64 -10.09 2.78 -3.77
C ALA A 64 -11.30 3.56 -3.21
N HIS A 65 -12.31 3.84 -4.06
CA HIS A 65 -13.53 4.52 -3.61
C HIS A 65 -14.43 3.65 -2.73
N LYS A 66 -14.26 2.32 -2.74
CA LYS A 66 -14.97 1.44 -1.81
C LYS A 66 -14.25 1.38 -0.47
N MET A 67 -12.96 1.05 -0.46
CA MET A 67 -12.17 0.81 0.75
C MET A 67 -11.83 2.11 1.47
N CYS A 68 -11.12 3.02 0.79
CA CYS A 68 -10.61 4.24 1.41
C CYS A 68 -11.76 5.18 1.79
N LYS A 69 -12.66 5.47 0.83
CA LYS A 69 -13.75 6.44 1.04
C LYS A 69 -14.77 5.96 2.07
N SER A 70 -15.13 4.68 2.08
CA SER A 70 -16.15 4.19 3.03
C SER A 70 -15.63 4.22 4.46
N CYS A 71 -14.37 3.81 4.67
CA CYS A 71 -13.74 3.92 5.99
C CYS A 71 -13.64 5.38 6.44
N HIS A 72 -13.17 6.27 5.57
CA HIS A 72 -13.10 7.71 5.86
C HIS A 72 -14.46 8.30 6.20
N LYS A 73 -15.51 7.95 5.44
CA LYS A 73 -16.89 8.38 5.72
C LYS A 73 -17.36 7.91 7.10
N ALA A 74 -17.10 6.64 7.44
CA ALA A 74 -17.47 6.08 8.74
C ALA A 74 -16.72 6.74 9.91
N LYS A 75 -15.49 7.22 9.68
CA LYS A 75 -14.67 7.94 10.67
C LYS A 75 -14.86 9.46 10.66
N GLY A 76 -15.78 10.00 9.86
CA GLY A 76 -16.01 11.44 9.75
C GLY A 76 -14.86 12.21 9.07
N VAL A 77 -13.97 11.52 8.37
CA VAL A 77 -12.89 12.12 7.59
C VAL A 77 -13.44 12.63 6.26
N SER A 78 -12.94 13.79 5.81
CA SER A 78 -13.37 14.39 4.54
C SER A 78 -13.21 13.42 3.36
N THR A 79 -14.29 13.21 2.62
CA THR A 79 -14.33 12.38 1.41
C THR A 79 -14.42 13.19 0.12
N SER A 80 -14.01 14.46 0.16
CA SER A 80 -14.00 15.32 -1.02
C SER A 80 -12.93 14.87 -2.03
N CYS A 81 -13.15 15.08 -3.33
CA CYS A 81 -12.22 14.65 -4.37
C CYS A 81 -10.81 15.22 -4.16
N LYS A 82 -10.72 16.51 -3.80
CA LYS A 82 -9.46 17.24 -3.60
C LYS A 82 -8.73 16.85 -2.31
N THR A 83 -9.42 16.19 -1.38
CA THR A 83 -8.77 15.69 -0.15
C THR A 83 -7.75 14.61 -0.50
N CYS A 84 -8.10 13.71 -1.43
CA CYS A 84 -7.23 12.62 -1.84
C CYS A 84 -6.45 12.92 -3.13
N HIS A 85 -7.10 13.48 -4.15
CA HIS A 85 -6.47 13.74 -5.45
C HIS A 85 -5.76 15.08 -5.45
N LYS A 86 -4.43 15.06 -5.43
CA LYS A 86 -3.57 16.23 -5.51
C LYS A 86 -2.98 16.32 -6.92
N LYS A 87 -3.19 17.45 -7.58
CA LYS A 87 -2.55 17.78 -8.85
C LYS A 87 -1.26 18.55 -8.58
#